data_AF-A0A1M6C9P6-F1
#
_entry.id   AF-A0A1M6C9P6-F1
#
_cell.length_a   1.000
_cell.length_b   1.000
_cell.length_c   1.000
_cell.angle_alpha   90.00
_cell.angle_beta   90.00
_cell.angle_gamma   90.00
#
_symmetry.space_group_name_H-M   'P 1'
#
loop_
_entity.id
_entity.type
_entity.pdbx_description
1 polymer ?
#
loop_
_entity_poly.entity_id
_entity_poly.type
_entity_poly.pdbx_seq_one_letter_code
_entity_poly.pdbx_strand_id
1 'polypeptide(L)'
;MKQSNIKMEKKGEIAMVECPSCNRVIEAPAKSDIIFECPHCHKELITFDKHKEQLQKQYNNNMKQKMQESIKQKKQLLIWGCIITFLCLFVYTSIIDKPDMHAIYIITKDYDAAINVEVEKALVKAAVDGDRMKTLEIIGNKQTIHFYQGDQVKITRDVVRGFPDHYRVERLSDGASALIPVKYLVKK
;
A
#
# COMPACT_ATOMS: atom_id res chain seq x y z
N MET A 1 -15.38 -81.34 11.07
CA MET A 1 -16.72 -80.80 10.77
C MET A 1 -16.88 -79.47 11.49
N LYS A 2 -17.14 -78.40 10.74
CA LYS A 2 -17.37 -77.03 11.24
C LYS A 2 -18.76 -76.94 11.87
N GLN A 3 -18.86 -76.38 13.07
CA GLN A 3 -20.00 -75.56 13.46
C GLN A 3 -19.44 -74.31 14.15
N SER A 4 -19.44 -73.22 13.39
CA SER A 4 -19.00 -71.89 13.78
C SER A 4 -20.01 -71.28 14.75
N ASN A 5 -19.54 -71.00 15.96
CA ASN A 5 -20.12 -70.02 16.86
C ASN A 5 -20.23 -68.66 16.16
N ILE A 6 -21.44 -68.12 16.02
CA ILE A 6 -21.64 -66.67 15.89
C ILE A 6 -22.79 -66.28 16.81
N LYS A 7 -22.43 -65.86 18.03
CA LYS A 7 -23.25 -65.01 18.89
C LYS A 7 -23.37 -63.64 18.23
N MET A 8 -24.56 -63.27 17.76
CA MET A 8 -24.91 -61.86 17.56
C MET A 8 -26.41 -61.66 17.75
N GLU A 9 -26.83 -61.33 18.98
CA GLU A 9 -28.08 -60.61 19.21
C GLU A 9 -27.80 -59.49 20.23
N LYS A 10 -27.19 -58.41 19.75
CA LYS A 10 -27.49 -57.10 20.32
C LYS A 10 -28.69 -56.59 19.53
N LYS A 11 -29.89 -56.69 20.11
CA LYS A 11 -31.08 -55.96 19.64
C LYS A 11 -30.72 -54.47 19.61
N GLY A 12 -30.25 -53.98 18.48
CA GLY A 12 -30.13 -52.57 18.21
C GLY A 12 -31.54 -52.00 18.08
N GLU A 13 -31.77 -50.81 18.61
CA GLU A 13 -33.04 -50.11 18.46
C GLU A 13 -33.40 -50.02 16.96
N ILE A 14 -34.62 -50.44 16.61
CA ILE A 14 -35.14 -50.50 15.24
C ILE A 14 -36.18 -49.39 15.12
N ALA A 15 -36.15 -48.61 14.04
CA ALA A 15 -37.10 -47.55 13.74
C ALA A 15 -37.91 -47.88 12.49
N MET A 16 -39.22 -47.62 12.51
CA MET A 16 -40.08 -47.81 11.34
C MET A 16 -40.04 -46.56 10.46
N VAL A 17 -39.60 -46.70 9.21
CA VAL A 17 -39.51 -45.60 8.24
C VAL A 17 -40.13 -46.01 6.91
N GLU A 18 -40.61 -45.05 6.13
CA GLU A 18 -41.10 -45.32 4.77
C GLU A 18 -39.94 -45.35 3.78
N CYS A 19 -39.88 -46.40 2.97
CA CYS A 19 -38.91 -46.50 1.89
C CYS A 19 -39.22 -45.44 0.80
N PRO A 20 -38.30 -44.52 0.47
CA PRO A 20 -38.55 -43.50 -0.54
C PRO A 20 -38.66 -44.05 -1.98
N SER A 21 -38.27 -45.31 -2.20
CA SER A 21 -38.34 -45.95 -3.51
C SER A 21 -39.62 -46.74 -3.77
N CYS A 22 -40.27 -47.27 -2.73
CA CYS A 22 -41.47 -48.11 -2.88
C CYS A 22 -42.63 -47.71 -1.96
N ASN A 23 -42.47 -46.64 -1.18
CA ASN A 23 -43.45 -46.08 -0.23
C ASN A 23 -44.05 -47.12 0.73
N ARG A 24 -43.31 -48.19 1.04
CA ARG A 24 -43.68 -49.18 2.05
C ARG A 24 -42.94 -48.91 3.34
N VAL A 25 -43.61 -49.14 4.45
CA VAL A 25 -43.01 -49.06 5.79
C VAL A 25 -42.01 -50.21 5.94
N ILE A 26 -40.81 -49.90 6.38
CA ILE A 26 -39.71 -50.84 6.58
C ILE A 26 -39.06 -50.64 7.94
N GLU A 27 -38.43 -51.70 8.45
CA GLU A 27 -37.56 -51.63 9.61
C GLU A 27 -36.19 -51.07 9.18
N ALA A 28 -35.80 -49.94 9.77
CA ALA A 28 -34.50 -49.33 9.57
C ALA A 28 -33.71 -49.34 10.89
N PRO A 29 -32.36 -49.42 10.82
CA PRO A 29 -31.53 -49.28 12.00
C PRO A 29 -31.69 -47.89 12.61
N ALA A 30 -31.90 -47.78 13.93
CA ALA A 30 -32.01 -46.47 14.60
C ALA A 30 -30.69 -45.68 14.62
N LYS A 31 -29.55 -46.37 14.39
CA LYS A 31 -28.24 -45.72 14.25
C LYS A 31 -28.12 -45.06 12.87
N SER A 32 -27.62 -43.84 12.85
CA SER A 32 -27.30 -43.11 11.62
C SER A 32 -26.10 -43.71 10.89
N ASP A 33 -25.99 -43.38 9.61
CA ASP A 33 -24.87 -43.68 8.71
C ASP A 33 -24.67 -45.18 8.45
N ILE A 34 -25.74 -45.97 8.54
CA ILE A 34 -25.75 -47.40 8.21
C ILE A 34 -26.41 -47.59 6.85
N ILE A 35 -25.71 -48.27 5.94
CA ILE A 35 -26.25 -48.72 4.66
C ILE A 35 -27.01 -50.03 4.89
N PHE A 36 -28.26 -50.09 4.45
CA PHE A 36 -29.11 -51.27 4.54
C PHE A 36 -29.98 -51.41 3.29
N GLU A 37 -30.40 -52.63 2.99
CA GLU A 37 -31.20 -52.92 1.80
C GLU A 37 -32.70 -52.96 2.15
N CYS A 38 -33.54 -52.38 1.30
CA CYS A 38 -34.99 -52.47 1.47
C CYS A 38 -35.49 -53.91 1.23
N PRO A 39 -36.23 -54.53 2.16
CA PRO A 39 -36.72 -55.90 2.00
C PRO A 39 -37.78 -56.07 0.90
N HIS A 40 -38.35 -54.97 0.39
CA HIS A 40 -39.41 -55.01 -0.63
C HIS A 40 -38.95 -54.66 -2.03
N CYS A 41 -37.94 -53.80 -2.16
CA CYS A 41 -37.49 -53.31 -3.47
C CYS A 41 -35.99 -53.50 -3.71
N HIS A 42 -35.27 -54.11 -2.76
CA HIS A 42 -33.86 -54.48 -2.87
C HIS A 42 -32.91 -53.32 -3.20
N LYS A 43 -33.36 -52.08 -2.97
CA LYS A 43 -32.54 -50.89 -3.14
C LYS A 43 -31.79 -50.59 -1.86
N GLU A 44 -30.54 -50.18 -2.01
CA GLU A 44 -29.70 -49.69 -0.93
C GLU A 44 -30.23 -48.33 -0.42
N LEU A 45 -30.36 -48.23 0.89
CA LEU A 45 -30.79 -47.06 1.64
C LEU A 45 -29.74 -46.76 2.72
N ILE A 46 -29.66 -45.50 3.13
CA ILE A 46 -28.77 -45.06 4.20
C ILE A 46 -29.56 -44.18 5.17
N THR A 47 -29.40 -44.44 6.48
CA THR A 47 -29.97 -43.58 7.52
C THR A 47 -29.07 -42.38 7.74
N PHE A 48 -29.63 -41.17 7.88
CA PHE A 48 -28.86 -39.96 8.18
C PHE A 48 -29.35 -39.32 9.48
N ASP A 49 -28.41 -38.77 10.26
CA ASP A 49 -28.74 -37.97 11.43
C ASP A 49 -29.10 -36.54 10.99
N LYS A 50 -30.40 -36.24 10.97
CA LYS A 50 -30.92 -34.90 10.63
C LYS A 50 -30.36 -33.81 11.55
N HIS A 51 -30.03 -34.12 12.80
CA HIS A 51 -29.51 -33.15 13.76
C HIS A 51 -28.06 -32.76 13.42
N LYS A 52 -27.23 -33.73 13.02
CA LYS A 52 -25.86 -33.45 12.55
C LYS A 52 -25.84 -32.59 11.30
N GLU A 53 -26.73 -32.82 10.34
CA GLU A 53 -26.78 -32.03 9.10
C GLU A 53 -27.14 -30.56 9.38
N GLN A 54 -28.09 -30.31 10.30
CA GLN A 54 -28.47 -28.96 10.70
C GLN A 54 -27.33 -28.23 11.43
N LEU A 55 -26.65 -28.91 12.35
CA LEU A 55 -25.48 -28.36 13.03
C LEU A 55 -24.35 -28.00 12.05
N GLN A 56 -24.11 -28.85 11.05
CA GLN A 56 -23.08 -28.62 10.04
C GLN A 56 -23.42 -27.42 9.14
N LYS A 57 -24.69 -27.28 8.74
CA LYS A 57 -25.16 -26.10 7.98
C LYS A 57 -25.01 -24.81 8.80
N GLN A 58 -25.38 -24.84 10.08
CA GLN A 58 -25.24 -23.69 10.98
C GLN A 58 -23.78 -23.30 11.19
N TYR A 59 -22.89 -24.27 11.39
CA TYR A 59 -21.45 -24.05 11.51
C TYR A 59 -20.86 -23.39 10.26
N ASN A 60 -21.19 -23.90 9.08
CA ASN A 60 -20.71 -23.36 7.80
C ASN A 60 -21.20 -21.92 7.55
N ASN A 61 -22.43 -21.59 7.92
CA ASN A 61 -22.98 -20.23 7.78
C ASN A 61 -22.27 -19.25 8.72
N ASN A 62 -22.02 -19.65 9.98
CA ASN A 62 -21.30 -18.84 10.95
C ASN A 62 -19.84 -18.59 10.51
N MET A 63 -19.17 -19.60 9.94
CA MET A 63 -17.82 -19.46 9.37
C MET A 63 -17.80 -18.46 8.21
N LYS A 64 -18.76 -18.53 7.28
CA LYS A 64 -18.87 -17.59 6.15
C LYS A 64 -19.11 -16.16 6.61
N GLN A 65 -19.97 -15.94 7.60
CA GLN A 65 -20.23 -14.61 8.16
C GLN A 65 -18.96 -14.01 8.80
N LYS A 66 -18.27 -14.76 9.66
CA LYS A 66 -17.01 -14.32 10.29
C LYS A 66 -15.94 -13.96 9.25
N MET A 67 -15.82 -14.78 8.20
CA MET A 67 -14.88 -14.53 7.11
C MET A 67 -15.23 -13.25 6.36
N GLN A 68 -16.51 -13.02 6.04
CA GLN A 68 -16.96 -11.80 5.35
C GLN A 68 -16.77 -10.53 6.19
N GLU A 69 -17.02 -10.59 7.49
CA GLU A 69 -16.76 -9.48 8.42
C GLU A 69 -15.27 -9.15 8.52
N SER A 70 -14.40 -10.16 8.61
CA SER A 70 -12.95 -9.97 8.65
C SER A 70 -12.42 -9.32 7.37
N ILE A 71 -12.97 -9.69 6.20
CA ILE A 71 -12.62 -9.07 4.92
C ILE A 71 -13.09 -7.62 4.87
N LYS A 72 -14.30 -7.32 5.37
CA LYS A 72 -14.84 -5.95 5.43
C LYS A 72 -13.99 -5.05 6.34
N GLN A 73 -13.57 -5.55 7.50
CA GLN A 73 -12.69 -4.83 8.42
C GLN A 73 -11.30 -4.56 7.81
N LYS A 74 -10.69 -5.57 7.15
CA LYS A 74 -9.39 -5.40 6.46
C LYS A 74 -9.46 -4.37 5.34
N LYS A 75 -10.54 -4.36 4.55
CA LYS A 75 -10.76 -3.34 3.50
C LYS A 75 -10.88 -1.93 4.08
N GLN A 76 -11.61 -1.77 5.18
CA GLN A 76 -11.72 -0.48 5.87
C GLN A 76 -10.35 -0.01 6.38
N LEU A 77 -9.59 -0.87 7.07
CA LEU A 77 -8.23 -0.56 7.54
C LEU A 77 -7.29 -0.11 6.40
N LEU A 78 -7.34 -0.78 5.24
CA LEU A 78 -6.56 -0.38 4.06
C LEU A 78 -6.94 1.01 3.54
N ILE A 79 -8.24 1.31 3.44
CA ILE A 79 -8.72 2.62 2.96
C ILE A 79 -8.28 3.74 3.91
N TRP A 80 -8.45 3.55 5.21
CA TRP A 80 -8.02 4.55 6.21
C TRP A 80 -6.50 4.73 6.23
N GLY A 81 -5.73 3.65 6.08
CA GLY A 81 -4.27 3.72 5.95
C GLY A 81 -3.81 4.54 4.74
N CYS A 82 -4.46 4.38 3.58
CA CYS A 82 -4.18 5.19 2.40
C CYS A 82 -4.48 6.67 2.62
N ILE A 83 -5.64 7.01 3.20
CA ILE A 83 -6.03 8.41 3.44
C ILE A 83 -5.03 9.12 4.36
N ILE A 84 -4.62 8.46 5.45
CA ILE A 84 -3.63 9.03 6.39
C ILE A 84 -2.29 9.28 5.67
N THR A 85 -1.85 8.34 4.83
CA THR A 85 -0.60 8.47 4.07
C THR A 85 -0.65 9.65 3.10
N PHE A 86 -1.76 9.82 2.38
CA PHE A 86 -1.97 10.97 1.49
C PHE A 86 -1.99 12.30 2.24
N LEU A 87 -2.63 12.37 3.41
CA LEU A 87 -2.65 13.58 4.24
C LEU A 87 -1.25 13.94 4.74
N CYS A 88 -0.45 12.97 5.20
CA CYS A 88 0.93 13.21 5.61
C CYS A 88 1.80 13.74 4.46
N LEU A 89 1.66 13.17 3.25
CA LEU A 89 2.35 13.66 2.06
C LEU A 89 1.90 15.08 1.68
N PHE A 90 0.60 15.38 1.75
CA PHE A 90 0.07 16.70 1.44
C PHE A 90 0.60 17.78 2.41
N VAL A 91 0.63 17.49 3.70
CA VAL A 91 1.21 18.37 4.71
C VAL A 91 2.70 18.59 4.47
N TYR A 92 3.46 17.54 4.14
CA TYR A 92 4.89 17.67 3.81
C TYR A 92 5.14 18.64 2.65
N THR A 93 4.31 18.60 1.59
CA THR A 93 4.43 19.54 0.47
C THR A 93 4.01 20.97 0.81
N SER A 94 3.18 21.14 1.83
CA SER A 94 2.66 22.44 2.26
C SER A 94 3.59 23.18 3.24
N ILE A 95 4.58 22.49 3.82
CA ILE A 95 5.61 23.06 4.71
C ILE A 95 6.80 23.63 3.92
N ILE A 96 6.88 23.39 2.62
CA ILE A 96 7.84 24.09 1.76
C ILE A 96 7.31 25.51 1.57
N ASP A 97 7.69 26.42 2.46
CA ASP A 97 7.49 27.85 2.31
C ASP A 97 8.05 28.25 0.93
N LYS A 98 7.14 28.48 -0.01
CA LYS A 98 7.52 29.00 -1.32
C LYS A 98 8.17 30.36 -1.07
N PRO A 99 9.36 30.62 -1.63
CA PRO A 99 10.02 31.90 -1.40
C PRO A 99 9.14 33.02 -1.93
N ASP A 100 9.01 34.07 -1.13
CA ASP A 100 8.35 35.30 -1.55
C ASP A 100 9.22 35.99 -2.60
N MET A 101 8.84 35.88 -3.88
CA MET A 101 9.58 36.46 -5.01
C MET A 101 9.54 38.00 -5.06
N HIS A 102 8.68 38.63 -4.27
CA HIS A 102 8.59 40.09 -4.17
C HIS A 102 9.42 40.65 -3.01
N ALA A 103 9.89 39.80 -2.10
CA ALA A 103 10.70 40.21 -0.98
C ALA A 103 12.18 40.42 -1.33
N ILE A 104 12.84 41.20 -0.49
CA ILE A 104 14.29 41.38 -0.50
C ILE A 104 14.88 40.35 0.47
N TYR A 105 15.94 39.68 0.04
CA TYR A 105 16.71 38.74 0.86
C TYR A 105 18.11 39.31 1.10
N ILE A 106 18.70 38.96 2.22
CA ILE A 106 20.06 39.30 2.60
C ILE A 106 20.93 38.05 2.52
N ILE A 107 22.10 38.21 1.93
CA ILE A 107 23.15 37.20 1.94
C ILE A 107 23.74 37.10 3.35
N THR A 108 23.66 35.92 3.94
CA THR A 108 24.09 35.67 5.33
C THR A 108 25.57 35.40 5.49
N LYS A 109 26.27 35.11 4.39
CA LYS A 109 27.72 34.88 4.39
C LYS A 109 28.31 35.08 3.00
N ASP A 110 29.60 35.40 2.95
CA ASP A 110 30.33 35.54 1.70
C ASP A 110 30.22 34.27 0.83
N TYR A 111 29.98 34.48 -0.45
CA TYR A 111 29.74 33.39 -1.39
C TYR A 111 30.17 33.75 -2.81
N ASP A 112 31.12 32.98 -3.34
CA ASP A 112 31.50 33.01 -4.75
C ASP A 112 30.52 32.18 -5.58
N ALA A 113 29.54 32.86 -6.17
CA ALA A 113 28.61 32.23 -7.08
C ALA A 113 29.25 32.09 -8.48
N ALA A 114 29.33 30.86 -9.00
CA ALA A 114 29.84 30.62 -10.35
C ALA A 114 28.75 30.96 -11.38
N ILE A 115 28.91 32.02 -12.20
CA ILE A 115 27.88 32.41 -13.19
C ILE A 115 28.43 32.77 -14.56
N ASN A 116 27.96 32.00 -15.54
CA ASN A 116 27.36 32.48 -16.78
C ASN A 116 26.09 31.64 -17.02
N VAL A 117 25.02 32.20 -17.60
CA VAL A 117 23.82 31.44 -18.03
C VAL A 117 24.19 30.28 -18.96
N GLU A 118 25.28 30.42 -19.72
CA GLU A 118 25.85 29.38 -20.57
C GLU A 118 26.55 28.28 -19.74
N VAL A 119 27.20 28.65 -18.63
CA VAL A 119 27.77 27.72 -17.64
C VAL A 119 26.66 26.97 -16.91
N GLU A 120 25.56 27.63 -16.56
CA GLU A 120 24.36 26.97 -16.01
C GLU A 120 23.78 25.96 -17.01
N LYS A 121 23.60 26.35 -18.29
CA LYS A 121 23.15 25.42 -19.34
C LYS A 121 24.13 24.25 -19.54
N ALA A 122 25.43 24.51 -19.49
CA ALA A 122 26.47 23.49 -19.65
C ALA A 122 26.51 22.53 -18.45
N LEU A 123 26.34 23.04 -17.23
CA LEU A 123 26.22 22.24 -15.99
C LEU A 123 24.96 21.39 -16.00
N VAL A 124 23.82 21.97 -16.39
CA VAL A 124 22.55 21.23 -16.51
C VAL A 124 22.67 20.14 -17.57
N LYS A 125 23.31 20.41 -18.70
CA LYS A 125 23.57 19.40 -19.75
C LYS A 125 24.50 18.29 -19.25
N ALA A 126 25.62 18.64 -18.61
CA ALA A 126 26.55 17.66 -18.05
C ALA A 126 25.90 16.79 -16.97
N ALA A 127 25.02 17.36 -16.15
CA ALA A 127 24.25 16.63 -15.13
C ALA A 127 23.22 15.66 -15.74
N VAL A 128 22.55 16.06 -16.83
CA VAL A 128 21.63 15.19 -17.59
C VAL A 128 22.39 14.03 -18.26
N ASP A 129 23.58 14.31 -18.79
CA ASP A 129 24.40 13.33 -19.51
C ASP A 129 25.25 12.43 -18.56
N GLY A 130 25.26 12.71 -17.24
CA GLY A 130 26.03 11.95 -16.24
C GLY A 130 27.54 12.20 -16.26
N ASP A 131 28.01 13.27 -16.92
CA ASP A 131 29.43 13.55 -17.14
C ASP A 131 30.05 14.36 -15.99
N ARG A 132 30.68 13.63 -15.05
CA ARG A 132 31.30 14.19 -13.85
C ARG A 132 32.58 14.99 -14.14
N MET A 133 33.31 14.68 -15.20
CA MET A 133 34.58 15.35 -15.52
C MET A 133 34.33 16.74 -16.09
N LYS A 134 33.36 16.85 -17.00
CA LYS A 134 32.95 18.12 -17.58
C LYS A 134 32.34 19.08 -16.55
N THR A 135 31.65 18.53 -15.56
CA THR A 135 31.14 19.28 -14.40
C THR A 135 32.30 19.93 -13.62
N LEU A 136 33.38 19.19 -13.36
CA LEU A 136 34.55 19.71 -12.63
C LEU A 136 35.33 20.76 -13.45
N GLU A 137 35.44 20.57 -14.76
CA GLU A 137 36.12 21.50 -15.67
C GLU A 137 35.42 22.86 -15.76
N ILE A 138 34.09 22.85 -15.88
CA ILE A 138 33.27 24.08 -15.91
C ILE A 138 33.37 24.84 -14.58
N ILE A 139 33.48 24.12 -13.46
CA ILE A 139 33.72 24.70 -12.12
C ILE A 139 35.16 25.22 -11.99
N GLY A 140 36.11 24.75 -12.79
CA GLY A 140 37.52 25.16 -12.77
C GLY A 140 37.82 26.49 -13.49
N ASN A 141 37.13 26.79 -14.60
CA ASN A 141 37.40 27.95 -15.47
C ASN A 141 36.63 29.24 -15.07
N LYS A 142 36.42 29.46 -13.77
CA LYS A 142 35.49 30.44 -13.17
C LYS A 142 35.55 31.89 -13.69
N GLN A 143 34.42 32.38 -14.20
CA GLN A 143 33.95 33.74 -13.91
C GLN A 143 32.98 33.64 -12.71
N THR A 144 33.50 33.88 -11.50
CA THR A 144 32.67 33.93 -10.29
C THR A 144 32.26 35.36 -9.99
N ILE A 145 31.02 35.51 -9.54
CA ILE A 145 30.56 36.74 -8.92
C ILE A 145 30.62 36.55 -7.42
N HIS A 146 31.43 37.37 -6.76
CA HIS A 146 31.52 37.37 -5.30
C HIS A 146 30.34 38.14 -4.71
N PHE A 147 29.56 37.48 -3.88
CA PHE A 147 28.52 38.08 -3.03
C PHE A 147 29.06 38.24 -1.63
N TYR A 148 28.88 39.42 -1.06
CA TYR A 148 29.28 39.71 0.31
C TYR A 148 28.14 39.47 1.29
N GLN A 149 28.47 39.10 2.52
CA GLN A 149 27.53 39.12 3.62
C GLN A 149 26.90 40.51 3.75
N GLY A 150 25.57 40.56 3.79
CA GLY A 150 24.80 41.80 3.80
C GLY A 150 24.30 42.26 2.42
N ASP A 151 24.79 41.67 1.33
CA ASP A 151 24.28 41.96 -0.02
C ASP A 151 22.77 41.72 -0.08
N GLN A 152 22.05 42.69 -0.62
CA GLN A 152 20.61 42.58 -0.84
C GLN A 152 20.35 42.02 -2.22
N VAL A 153 19.54 40.96 -2.26
CA VAL A 153 19.21 40.24 -3.48
C VAL A 153 17.71 40.00 -3.57
N LYS A 154 17.23 39.81 -4.80
CA LYS A 154 15.85 39.39 -5.06
C LYS A 154 15.86 38.02 -5.72
N ILE A 155 14.95 37.14 -5.30
CA ILE A 155 14.79 35.83 -5.95
C ILE A 155 14.08 36.04 -7.29
N THR A 156 14.72 35.60 -8.37
CA THR A 156 14.20 35.66 -9.74
C THR A 156 13.67 34.31 -10.21
N ARG A 157 14.18 33.19 -9.69
CA ARG A 157 13.59 31.84 -9.83
C ARG A 157 13.80 31.01 -8.57
N ASP A 158 12.72 30.36 -8.14
CA ASP A 158 12.66 29.46 -7.00
C ASP A 158 12.96 28.00 -7.37
N VAL A 159 12.72 27.61 -8.63
CA VAL A 159 13.01 26.27 -9.15
C VAL A 159 14.10 26.32 -10.20
N VAL A 160 15.25 25.70 -9.90
CA VAL A 160 16.38 25.56 -10.82
C VAL A 160 16.59 24.08 -11.13
N ARG A 161 16.45 23.69 -12.40
CA ARG A 161 16.55 22.29 -12.83
C ARG A 161 17.96 21.76 -12.52
N GLY A 162 18.03 20.65 -11.78
CA GLY A 162 19.31 20.05 -11.36
C GLY A 162 19.91 20.65 -10.08
N PHE A 163 19.32 21.71 -9.52
CA PHE A 163 19.78 22.37 -8.30
C PHE A 163 18.60 22.69 -7.36
N PRO A 164 18.00 21.68 -6.70
CA PRO A 164 16.79 21.87 -5.88
C PRO A 164 17.01 22.76 -4.65
N ASP A 165 18.24 22.84 -4.15
CA ASP A 165 18.60 23.62 -2.95
C ASP A 165 19.14 25.02 -3.27
N HIS A 166 18.93 25.52 -4.49
CA HIS A 166 19.43 26.82 -4.94
C HIS A 166 18.32 27.65 -5.56
N TYR A 167 18.36 28.95 -5.26
CA TYR A 167 17.55 29.94 -5.96
C TYR A 167 18.40 30.71 -6.95
N ARG A 168 17.76 31.11 -8.05
CA ARG A 168 18.32 32.15 -8.89
C ARG A 168 17.97 33.49 -8.27
N VAL A 169 18.97 34.30 -8.02
CA VAL A 169 18.82 35.63 -7.44
C VAL A 169 19.42 36.69 -8.35
N GLU A 170 19.12 37.94 -8.05
CA GLU A 170 19.70 39.13 -8.67
C GLU A 170 20.07 40.12 -7.57
N ARG A 171 21.32 40.59 -7.57
CA ARG A 171 21.81 41.57 -6.62
C ARG A 171 21.26 42.96 -6.92
N LEU A 172 20.75 43.63 -5.91
CA LEU A 172 20.10 44.94 -6.08
C LEU A 172 21.08 46.08 -6.40
N SER A 173 22.35 45.96 -6.02
CA SER A 173 23.34 47.03 -6.21
C SER A 173 23.82 47.17 -7.65
N ASP A 174 23.98 46.07 -8.38
CA ASP A 174 24.59 46.04 -9.72
C ASP A 174 23.88 45.13 -10.72
N GLY A 175 22.78 44.48 -10.34
CA GLY A 175 22.02 43.58 -11.21
C GLY A 175 22.71 42.23 -11.46
N ALA A 176 23.78 41.89 -10.70
CA ALA A 176 24.46 40.62 -10.87
C ALA A 176 23.53 39.43 -10.53
N SER A 177 23.27 38.56 -11.50
CA SER A 177 22.39 37.40 -11.31
C SER A 177 23.15 36.13 -11.02
N ALA A 178 22.71 35.35 -10.04
CA ALA A 178 23.44 34.23 -9.46
C ALA A 178 22.60 33.03 -9.05
N LEU A 179 23.20 31.84 -9.00
CA LEU A 179 22.64 30.71 -8.25
C LEU A 179 23.20 30.73 -6.83
N ILE A 180 22.32 30.83 -5.83
CA ILE A 180 22.70 30.92 -4.42
C ILE A 180 21.96 29.84 -3.62
N PRO A 181 22.64 29.10 -2.73
CA PRO A 181 22.00 28.13 -1.85
C PRO A 181 20.93 28.80 -0.98
N VAL A 182 19.77 28.16 -0.86
CA VAL A 182 18.62 28.69 -0.08
C VAL A 182 19.03 29.05 1.35
N LYS A 183 19.85 28.21 1.98
CA LYS A 183 20.36 28.40 3.34
C LYS A 183 21.22 29.66 3.54
N TYR A 184 21.66 30.32 2.47
CA TYR A 184 22.44 31.56 2.59
C TYR A 184 21.58 32.83 2.48
N LEU A 185 20.27 32.66 2.27
CA LEU A 185 19.33 33.75 2.10
C LEU A 185 18.44 33.87 3.33
N VAL A 186 18.32 35.08 3.86
CA VAL A 186 17.35 35.41 4.92
C VAL A 186 16.45 36.52 4.42
N LYS A 187 15.14 36.36 4.56
CA LYS A 187 14.16 37.39 4.20
C LYS A 187 14.38 38.63 5.08
N LYS A 188 14.53 39.79 4.46
CA LYS A 188 14.68 41.08 5.13
C LYS A 188 13.36 41.60 5.68
#